data_AF-A0A357CYU6-F1
#
_entry.id   AF-A0A357CYU6-F1
#
_cell.length_a   1.000
_cell.length_b   1.000
_cell.length_c   1.000
_cell.angle_alpha   90.00
_cell.angle_beta   90.00
_cell.angle_gamma   90.00
#
_symmetry.space_group_name_H-M   'P 1'
#
loop_
_entity.id
_entity.type
_entity.pdbx_description
1 polymer ?
#
loop_
_entity_poly.entity_id
_entity_poly.type
_entity_poly.pdbx_seq_one_letter_code
_entity_poly.pdbx_strand_id
1 'polypeptide(L)'
;MNYNSLIKETKKALESYSDITAELEELYRKAKKSNQASYETARKSLGEQYVSEKNAAAANARLSENDMYQFLASRGLSSSGESVQAKIDSDISLNKTLSELAKANAGSLYTLEREKLQKDIELENLLAEKKIDLKKEQIELAT
;
A
#
# COMPACT_ATOMS: atom_id res chain seq x y z
N MET A 1 -58.89 -8.19 2.30
CA MET A 1 -57.63 -8.27 1.53
C MET A 1 -57.68 -9.53 0.66
N ASN A 2 -57.28 -9.44 -0.61
CA ASN A 2 -57.29 -10.59 -1.53
C ASN A 2 -55.98 -11.37 -1.36
N TYR A 3 -56.08 -12.66 -1.03
CA TYR A 3 -54.95 -13.55 -0.79
C TYR A 3 -53.99 -13.63 -2.00
N ASN A 4 -54.51 -13.51 -3.22
CA ASN A 4 -53.69 -13.51 -4.44
C ASN A 4 -52.86 -12.23 -4.60
N SER A 5 -53.35 -11.08 -4.12
CA SER A 5 -52.59 -9.83 -4.13
C SER A 5 -51.40 -9.91 -3.17
N LEU A 6 -51.61 -10.49 -1.98
CA LEU A 6 -50.57 -10.67 -0.98
C LEU A 6 -49.43 -11.57 -1.49
N ILE A 7 -49.76 -12.72 -2.10
CA ILE A 7 -48.77 -13.63 -2.68
C ILE A 7 -47.94 -12.94 -3.78
N LYS A 8 -48.57 -12.09 -4.59
CA LYS A 8 -47.90 -11.37 -5.68
C LYS A 8 -46.93 -10.31 -5.14
N GLU A 9 -47.31 -9.61 -4.07
CA GLU A 9 -46.46 -8.65 -3.39
C GLU A 9 -45.26 -9.33 -2.71
N THR A 10 -45.48 -10.44 -2.01
CA THR A 10 -44.39 -11.21 -1.37
C THR A 10 -43.40 -11.76 -2.39
N LYS A 11 -43.86 -12.29 -3.54
CA LYS A 11 -42.96 -12.74 -4.62
C LYS A 11 -42.10 -11.60 -5.18
N LYS A 12 -42.71 -10.44 -5.42
CA LYS A 12 -42.00 -9.26 -5.93
C LYS A 12 -40.97 -8.76 -4.93
N ALA A 13 -41.27 -8.80 -3.63
CA ALA A 13 -40.30 -8.48 -2.58
C ALA A 13 -39.11 -9.45 -2.60
N LEU A 14 -39.36 -10.76 -2.64
CA LEU A 14 -38.32 -11.79 -2.70
C LEU A 14 -37.41 -11.65 -3.93
N GLU A 15 -37.97 -11.38 -5.11
CA GLU A 15 -37.21 -11.10 -6.33
C GLU A 15 -36.31 -9.86 -6.16
N SER A 16 -36.86 -8.76 -5.61
CA SER A 16 -36.09 -7.55 -5.35
C SER A 16 -34.90 -7.79 -4.42
N TYR A 17 -35.02 -8.64 -3.40
CA TYR A 17 -33.90 -8.97 -2.53
C TYR A 17 -32.82 -9.81 -3.20
N SER A 18 -33.20 -10.71 -4.13
CA SER A 18 -32.25 -11.46 -4.94
C SER A 18 -31.39 -10.51 -5.78
N ASP A 19 -32.03 -9.52 -6.41
CA ASP A 19 -31.35 -8.49 -7.21
C ASP A 19 -30.41 -7.63 -6.34
N ILE A 20 -30.87 -7.19 -5.17
CA ILE A 20 -30.05 -6.43 -4.21
C ILE A 20 -28.83 -7.25 -3.76
N THR A 21 -29.00 -8.56 -3.54
CA THR A 21 -27.89 -9.43 -3.15
C THR A 21 -26.83 -9.53 -4.26
N ALA A 22 -27.25 -9.65 -5.51
CA ALA A 22 -26.34 -9.69 -6.66
C ALA A 22 -25.60 -8.35 -6.84
N GLU A 23 -26.30 -7.23 -6.69
CA GLU A 23 -25.70 -5.89 -6.75
C GLU A 23 -24.67 -5.68 -5.63
N LEU A 24 -24.99 -6.09 -4.40
CA LEU A 24 -24.09 -6.02 -3.26
C LEU A 24 -22.79 -6.81 -3.50
N GLU A 25 -22.89 -8.03 -4.03
CA GLU A 25 -21.71 -8.83 -4.37
C GLU A 25 -20.86 -8.17 -5.45
N GLU A 26 -21.49 -7.56 -6.46
CA GLU A 26 -20.77 -6.87 -7.52
C GLU A 26 -20.06 -5.61 -7.01
N LEU A 27 -20.69 -4.83 -6.13
CA LEU A 27 -20.06 -3.70 -5.46
C LEU A 27 -18.84 -4.13 -4.63
N TYR A 28 -18.96 -5.24 -3.88
CA TYR A 28 -17.84 -5.81 -3.14
C TYR A 28 -16.69 -6.24 -4.06
N ARG A 29 -16.96 -6.92 -5.19
CA ARG A 29 -15.93 -7.28 -6.17
C ARG A 29 -15.23 -6.03 -6.73
N LYS A 30 -15.98 -4.99 -7.07
CA LYS A 30 -15.43 -3.71 -7.54
C LYS A 30 -14.54 -3.05 -6.47
N ALA A 31 -14.98 -3.05 -5.22
CA ALA A 31 -14.21 -2.50 -4.10
C ALA A 31 -12.89 -3.27 -3.89
N LYS A 32 -12.91 -4.61 -3.88
CA LYS A 32 -11.69 -5.43 -3.81
C LYS A 32 -10.73 -5.17 -4.97
N LYS A 33 -11.25 -5.07 -6.19
CA LYS A 33 -10.43 -4.75 -7.37
C LYS A 33 -9.79 -3.37 -7.25
N SER A 34 -10.53 -2.39 -6.74
CA SER A 34 -10.02 -1.04 -6.50
C SER A 34 -8.94 -1.00 -5.40
N ASN A 35 -9.13 -1.75 -4.31
CA ASN A 35 -8.14 -1.90 -3.24
C ASN A 35 -6.83 -2.48 -3.80
N GLN A 36 -6.92 -3.57 -4.58
CA GLN A 36 -5.76 -4.18 -5.23
C GLN A 36 -5.05 -3.22 -6.18
N ALA A 37 -5.79 -2.52 -7.03
CA ALA A 37 -5.18 -1.57 -7.98
C ALA A 37 -4.47 -0.41 -7.27
N SER A 38 -5.05 0.08 -6.17
CA SER A 38 -4.45 1.13 -5.35
C SER A 38 -3.17 0.65 -4.68
N TYR A 39 -3.19 -0.58 -4.13
CA TYR A 39 -2.01 -1.24 -3.57
C TYR A 39 -0.87 -1.36 -4.58
N GLU A 40 -1.14 -1.90 -5.78
CA GLU A 40 -0.08 -2.07 -6.80
C GLU A 40 0.50 -0.72 -7.26
N THR A 41 -0.33 0.31 -7.38
CA THR A 41 0.10 1.67 -7.73
C THR A 41 1.02 2.24 -6.65
N ALA A 42 0.62 2.15 -5.39
CA ALA A 42 1.42 2.62 -4.26
C ALA A 42 2.74 1.85 -4.14
N ARG A 43 2.69 0.52 -4.29
CA ARG A 43 3.87 -0.36 -4.26
C ARG A 43 4.88 0.00 -5.36
N LYS A 44 4.40 0.24 -6.58
CA LYS A 44 5.24 0.68 -7.70
C LYS A 44 5.88 2.04 -7.39
N SER A 45 5.10 2.99 -6.90
CA SER A 45 5.60 4.33 -6.54
C SER A 45 6.67 4.26 -5.45
N LEU A 46 6.49 3.43 -4.42
CA LEU A 46 7.51 3.21 -3.39
C LEU A 46 8.81 2.62 -3.97
N GLY A 47 8.69 1.66 -4.90
CA GLY A 47 9.85 1.09 -5.60
C GLY A 47 10.61 2.12 -6.42
N GLU A 48 9.90 2.96 -7.18
CA GLU A 48 10.49 4.04 -7.98
C GLU A 48 11.16 5.09 -7.10
N GLN A 49 10.50 5.49 -6.01
CA GLN A 49 11.04 6.42 -5.02
C GLN A 49 12.34 5.88 -4.39
N TYR A 50 12.35 4.62 -3.95
CA TYR A 50 13.52 4.00 -3.36
C TYR A 50 14.72 3.98 -4.33
N VAL A 51 14.49 3.64 -5.61
CA VAL A 51 15.55 3.67 -6.62
C VAL A 51 16.07 5.09 -6.85
N SER A 52 15.17 6.07 -6.93
CA SER A 52 15.51 7.48 -7.07
C SER A 52 16.39 7.97 -5.90
N GLU A 53 15.96 7.74 -4.67
CA GLU A 53 16.65 8.16 -3.46
C GLU A 53 18.02 7.48 -3.30
N LYS A 54 18.10 6.19 -3.62
CA LYS A 54 19.39 5.46 -3.66
C LYS A 54 20.35 6.10 -4.66
N ASN A 55 19.88 6.43 -5.87
CA ASN A 55 20.73 7.05 -6.90
C ASN A 55 21.16 8.46 -6.49
N ALA A 56 20.26 9.23 -5.87
CA ALA A 56 20.57 10.55 -5.33
C ALA A 56 21.62 10.48 -4.21
N ALA A 57 21.49 9.53 -3.28
CA ALA A 57 22.47 9.30 -2.21
C ALA A 57 23.85 8.96 -2.79
N ALA A 58 23.91 8.07 -3.78
CA ALA A 58 25.18 7.72 -4.44
C ALA A 58 25.79 8.90 -5.22
N ALA A 59 24.97 9.72 -5.88
CA ALA A 59 25.44 10.91 -6.58
C ALA A 59 26.00 11.96 -5.61
N ASN A 60 25.28 12.23 -4.51
CA ASN A 60 25.71 13.16 -3.48
C ASN A 60 27.00 12.69 -2.79
N ALA A 61 27.14 11.39 -2.53
CA ALA A 61 28.37 10.84 -1.99
C ALA A 61 29.56 11.08 -2.91
N ARG A 62 29.41 10.89 -4.23
CA ARG A 62 30.47 11.18 -5.21
C ARG A 62 30.84 12.66 -5.27
N LEU A 63 29.87 13.56 -5.19
CA LEU A 63 30.14 15.00 -5.15
C LEU A 63 30.92 15.36 -3.89
N SER A 64 30.47 14.88 -2.72
CA SER A 64 31.17 15.08 -1.46
C SER A 64 32.58 14.49 -1.48
N GLU A 65 32.77 13.33 -2.09
CA GLU A 65 34.08 12.69 -2.23
C GLU A 65 35.03 13.53 -3.09
N ASN A 66 34.54 14.09 -4.21
CA ASN A 66 35.32 14.99 -5.06
C ASN A 66 35.73 16.26 -4.33
N ASP A 67 34.79 16.91 -3.63
CA ASP A 67 35.06 18.13 -2.85
C ASP A 67 36.11 17.86 -1.77
N MET A 68 35.99 16.71 -1.10
CA MET A 68 36.96 16.24 -0.10
C MET A 68 38.35 16.02 -0.71
N TYR A 69 38.46 15.36 -1.87
CA TYR A 69 39.75 15.17 -2.52
C TYR A 69 40.38 16.49 -2.96
N GLN A 70 39.60 17.43 -3.49
CA GLN A 70 40.12 18.76 -3.85
C GLN A 70 40.63 19.49 -2.61
N PHE A 71 39.90 19.41 -1.50
CA PHE A 71 40.31 19.99 -0.23
C PHE A 71 41.62 19.39 0.28
N LEU A 72 41.75 18.06 0.29
CA LEU A 72 42.98 17.39 0.71
C LEU A 72 44.16 17.70 -0.21
N ALA A 73 43.93 17.76 -1.52
CA ALA A 73 44.94 18.12 -2.50
C ALA A 73 45.45 19.55 -2.33
N SER A 74 44.56 20.51 -2.05
CA SER A 74 44.94 21.90 -1.77
C SER A 74 45.86 22.04 -0.56
N ARG A 75 45.87 21.04 0.35
CA ARG A 75 46.71 20.99 1.54
C ARG A 75 47.92 20.07 1.41
N GLY A 76 48.15 19.47 0.24
CA GLY A 76 49.22 18.49 0.03
C GLY A 76 49.00 17.16 0.76
N LEU A 77 47.76 16.89 1.20
CA LEU A 77 47.40 15.70 1.99
C LEU A 77 46.81 14.57 1.13
N SER A 78 46.81 14.68 -0.20
CA SER A 78 46.16 13.68 -1.09
C SER A 78 46.61 12.23 -0.87
N SER A 79 47.87 12.01 -0.50
CA SER A 79 48.46 10.69 -0.27
C SER A 79 48.74 10.39 1.21
N SER A 80 48.14 11.16 2.12
CA SER A 80 48.32 11.00 3.57
C SER A 80 47.40 9.92 4.15
N GLY A 81 47.64 9.52 5.40
CA GLY A 81 46.70 8.66 6.13
C GLY A 81 45.32 9.31 6.30
N GLU A 82 45.29 10.64 6.41
CA GLU A 82 44.07 11.43 6.49
C GLU A 82 43.20 11.31 5.23
N SER A 83 43.78 11.18 4.03
CA SER A 83 42.98 10.97 2.81
C SER A 83 42.36 9.58 2.75
N VAL A 84 43.08 8.57 3.23
CA VAL A 84 42.56 7.20 3.35
C VAL A 84 41.42 7.15 4.38
N GLN A 85 41.60 7.78 5.54
CA GLN A 85 40.57 7.82 6.58
C GLN A 85 39.32 8.57 6.11
N ALA A 86 39.49 9.70 5.44
CA ALA A 86 38.35 10.48 4.95
C ALA A 86 37.52 9.71 3.89
N LYS A 87 38.18 8.88 3.06
CA LYS A 87 37.48 7.95 2.17
C LYS A 87 36.69 6.88 2.93
N ILE A 88 37.30 6.26 3.95
CA ILE A 88 36.63 5.27 4.79
C ILE A 88 35.39 5.87 5.46
N ASP A 89 35.51 7.08 6.02
CA ASP A 89 34.41 7.76 6.68
C ASP A 89 33.27 8.08 5.70
N SER A 90 33.62 8.51 4.47
CA SER A 90 32.65 8.74 3.39
C SER A 90 31.91 7.45 2.99
N ASP A 91 32.64 6.34 2.82
CA ASP A 91 32.06 5.04 2.48
C ASP A 91 31.14 4.51 3.60
N ILE A 92 31.52 4.70 4.87
CA ILE A 92 30.68 4.34 6.03
C ILE A 92 29.41 5.17 6.04
N SER A 93 29.52 6.48 5.80
CA SER A 93 28.38 7.40 5.76
C SER A 93 27.39 7.00 4.66
N LEU A 94 27.87 6.75 3.43
CA LEU A 94 27.03 6.30 2.32
C LEU A 94 26.35 4.97 2.65
N ASN A 95 27.09 3.99 3.18
CA ASN A 95 26.51 2.69 3.53
C ASN A 95 25.43 2.81 4.61
N LYS A 96 25.62 3.71 5.59
CA LYS A 96 24.60 4.01 6.60
C LYS A 96 23.33 4.59 5.96
N THR A 97 23.46 5.59 5.10
CA THR A 97 22.32 6.16 4.36
C THR A 97 21.60 5.10 3.53
N LEU A 98 22.33 4.26 2.79
CA LEU A 98 21.73 3.19 1.99
C LEU A 98 21.02 2.15 2.86
N SER A 99 21.56 1.82 4.03
CA SER A 99 20.93 0.91 4.99
C SER A 99 19.64 1.50 5.57
N GLU A 100 19.64 2.78 5.91
CA GLU A 100 18.45 3.49 6.41
C GLU A 100 17.36 3.58 5.35
N LEU A 101 17.71 3.92 4.10
CA LEU A 101 16.77 3.92 2.97
C LEU A 101 16.16 2.53 2.75
N ALA A 102 16.97 1.47 2.80
CA ALA A 102 16.47 0.10 2.65
C ALA A 102 15.50 -0.29 3.77
N LYS A 103 15.82 0.08 5.03
CA LYS A 103 14.93 -0.14 6.18
C LYS A 103 13.62 0.63 6.06
N ALA A 104 13.69 1.90 5.70
CA ALA A 104 12.51 2.76 5.53
C ALA A 104 11.60 2.24 4.42
N ASN A 105 12.16 1.84 3.28
CA ASN A 105 11.40 1.25 2.18
C ASN A 105 10.75 -0.09 2.59
N ALA A 106 11.48 -0.97 3.26
CA ALA A 106 10.93 -2.22 3.78
C ALA A 106 9.79 -1.99 4.78
N GLY A 107 9.94 -1.02 5.69
CA GLY A 107 8.89 -0.63 6.64
C GLY A 107 7.64 -0.07 5.95
N SER A 108 7.84 0.73 4.90
CA SER A 108 6.74 1.29 4.09
C SER A 108 5.99 0.20 3.34
N LEU A 109 6.70 -0.75 2.72
CA LEU A 109 6.09 -1.91 2.06
C LEU A 109 5.33 -2.80 3.03
N TYR A 110 5.88 -3.05 4.22
CA TYR A 110 5.19 -3.82 5.26
C TYR A 110 3.88 -3.13 5.69
N THR A 111 3.92 -1.81 5.88
CA THR A 111 2.75 -1.01 6.26
C THR A 111 1.69 -1.06 5.17
N LEU A 112 2.09 -0.89 3.92
CA LEU A 112 1.20 -0.96 2.75
C LEU A 112 0.51 -2.32 2.63
N GLU A 113 1.24 -3.43 2.84
CA GLU A 113 0.67 -4.78 2.84
C GLU A 113 -0.36 -4.94 3.96
N ARG A 114 -0.04 -4.47 5.16
CA ARG A 114 -0.94 -4.53 6.31
C ARG A 114 -2.22 -3.72 6.05
N GLU A 115 -2.12 -2.52 5.51
CA GLU A 115 -3.26 -1.68 5.17
C GLU A 115 -4.16 -2.32 4.10
N LYS A 116 -3.55 -2.94 3.08
CA LYS A 116 -4.29 -3.69 2.05
C LYS A 116 -5.09 -4.83 2.68
N LEU A 117 -4.46 -5.63 3.54
CA LEU A 117 -5.11 -6.75 4.22
C LEU A 117 -6.23 -6.28 5.16
N GLN A 118 -5.99 -5.20 5.91
CA GLN A 118 -7.00 -4.64 6.80
C GLN A 118 -8.24 -4.20 6.02
N LYS A 119 -8.07 -3.49 4.90
CA LYS A 119 -9.19 -3.10 4.02
C LYS A 119 -9.92 -4.30 3.44
N ASP A 120 -9.20 -5.37 3.07
CA ASP A 120 -9.84 -6.59 2.58
C ASP A 120 -10.72 -7.26 3.65
N ILE A 121 -10.26 -7.28 4.90
CA ILE A 121 -11.02 -7.80 6.05
C ILE A 121 -12.23 -6.91 6.34
N GLU A 122 -12.07 -5.59 6.32
CA GLU A 122 -13.17 -4.64 6.51
C GLU A 122 -14.27 -4.82 5.45
N LEU A 123 -13.88 -5.00 4.18
CA LEU A 123 -14.83 -5.28 3.09
C LEU A 123 -15.54 -6.63 3.27
N GLU A 124 -14.84 -7.66 3.75
CA GLU A 124 -15.43 -8.98 4.02
C GLU A 124 -16.45 -8.92 5.16
N ASN A 125 -16.10 -8.24 6.26
CA ASN A 125 -17.00 -8.04 7.39
C ASN A 125 -18.26 -7.26 6.98
N LEU A 126 -18.08 -6.16 6.24
CA LEU A 126 -19.20 -5.35 5.74
C LEU A 126 -20.13 -6.17 4.84
N LEU A 127 -19.58 -7.00 3.94
CA LEU A 127 -20.38 -7.87 3.08
C LEU A 127 -21.16 -8.90 3.91
N ALA A 128 -20.52 -9.51 4.91
CA ALA A 128 -21.15 -10.49 5.78
C ALA A 128 -22.30 -9.87 6.59
N GLU A 129 -22.10 -8.71 7.19
CA GLU A 129 -23.12 -7.96 7.92
C GLU A 129 -24.32 -7.65 7.03
N LYS A 130 -24.08 -7.09 5.84
CA LYS A 130 -25.16 -6.75 4.90
C LYS A 130 -25.93 -7.97 4.41
N LYS A 131 -25.25 -9.10 4.19
CA LYS A 131 -25.93 -10.37 3.85
C LYS A 131 -26.78 -10.90 4.99
N ILE A 132 -26.35 -10.73 6.25
CA ILE A 132 -27.13 -11.12 7.42
C ILE A 132 -28.38 -10.26 7.54
N ASP A 133 -28.25 -8.94 7.39
CA ASP A 133 -29.38 -8.01 7.48
C ASP A 133 -30.43 -8.30 6.40
N LEU A 134 -30.00 -8.47 5.14
CA LEU A 134 -30.90 -8.84 4.03
C LEU A 134 -31.63 -10.16 4.30
N LYS A 135 -30.95 -11.15 4.89
CA LYS A 135 -31.59 -12.43 5.25
C LYS A 135 -32.61 -12.27 6.37
N LYS A 136 -32.34 -11.44 7.38
CA LYS A 136 -33.30 -11.18 8.46
C LYS A 136 -34.57 -10.54 7.91
N GLU A 137 -34.43 -9.52 7.07
CA GLU A 137 -35.56 -8.86 6.41
C GLU A 137 -36.37 -9.84 5.53
N GLN A 138 -35.69 -10.70 4.76
CA GLN A 138 -36.36 -11.75 3.98
C GLN A 138 -37.18 -12.72 4.84
N ILE A 139 -36.66 -13.11 6.01
CA ILE A 139 -37.34 -14.02 6.94
C ILE A 139 -38.56 -13.33 7.55
N GLU A 140 -38.42 -12.07 8.00
CA GLU A 140 -39.53 -11.29 8.58
C GLU A 140 -40.69 -11.13 7.59
N LEU A 141 -40.41 -10.94 6.30
CA LEU A 141 -41.43 -10.87 5.24
C LEU A 141 -42.08 -12.21 4.90
N ALA A 142 -41.43 -13.33 5.25
CA ALA A 142 -41.93 -14.68 4.99
C ALA A 142 -42.75 -15.27 6.16
N THR A 143 -42.83 -14.56 7.29
CA THR A 143 -43.53 -14.98 8.52
C THR A 143 -44.85 -14.23 8.70
#